data_AF-A0A7V3Y1R3-F1
#
_entry.id   AF-A0A7V3Y1R3-F1
#
_cell.length_a   1.000
_cell.length_b   1.000
_cell.length_c   1.000
_cell.angle_alpha   90.00
_cell.angle_beta   90.00
_cell.angle_gamma   90.00
#
_symmetry.space_group_name_H-M   'P 1'
#
loop_
_entity.id
_entity.type
_entity.pdbx_description
1 polymer ?
#
loop_
_entity_poly.entity_id
_entity_poly.type
_entity_poly.pdbx_seq_one_letter_code
_entity_poly.pdbx_strand_id
1 'polypeptide(L)'
;MMKFVGGLVIFCFIFLGVAYSFAKEIPYTLDDRDRLIRVEEGLKGVNQRIDSLDKRIDSLDKRIDSLDKRIDGLQGLMYVVIGAIIAQTLAVVGFSLWDRRSTLMPLTRKTKELEEFIESTKKETQEIKEREIALENVMREYAKQEPKLYEVLKTLRLL
;
A
#
# COMPACT_ATOMS: atom_id res chain seq x y z
N MET A 1 12.41 90.85 60.72
CA MET A 1 12.18 90.35 59.35
C MET A 1 13.47 90.10 58.55
N MET A 2 14.45 91.01 58.54
CA MET A 2 15.63 90.93 57.65
C MET A 2 16.53 89.68 57.83
N LYS A 3 16.66 89.15 59.05
CA LYS A 3 17.43 87.91 59.32
C LYS A 3 16.79 86.63 58.77
N PHE A 4 15.45 86.60 58.67
CA PHE A 4 14.70 85.45 58.16
C PHE A 4 14.80 85.36 56.63
N VAL A 5 14.74 86.52 55.96
CA VAL A 5 14.95 86.63 54.50
C VAL A 5 16.36 86.20 54.10
N GLY A 6 17.39 86.61 54.86
CA GLY A 6 18.77 86.18 54.60
C GLY A 6 18.97 84.66 54.70
N GLY A 7 18.35 84.00 55.70
CA GLY A 7 18.40 82.55 55.85
C GLY A 7 17.71 81.79 54.71
N LEU A 8 16.58 82.31 54.22
CA LEU A 8 15.82 81.70 53.13
C LEU A 8 16.57 81.80 51.79
N VAL A 9 17.27 82.90 51.54
CA VAL A 9 18.13 83.06 50.36
C VAL A 9 19.28 82.05 50.38
N ILE A 10 19.94 81.86 51.54
CA ILE A 10 21.02 80.89 51.69
C ILE A 10 20.51 79.46 51.46
N PHE A 11 19.35 79.12 52.03
CA PHE A 11 18.72 77.82 51.82
C PHE A 11 18.38 77.59 50.34
N CYS A 12 17.87 78.61 49.65
CA CYS A 12 17.56 78.54 48.23
C CYS A 12 18.82 78.33 47.37
N PHE A 13 19.94 78.99 47.71
CA PHE A 13 21.23 78.79 47.04
C PHE A 13 21.80 77.38 47.26
N ILE A 14 21.68 76.84 48.48
CA ILE A 14 22.09 75.46 48.79
C ILE A 14 21.23 74.47 47.99
N PHE A 15 19.91 74.67 47.97
CA PHE A 15 18.98 73.82 47.24
C PHE A 15 19.24 73.88 45.72
N LEU A 16 19.51 75.06 45.17
CA LEU A 16 19.87 75.24 43.77
C LEU A 16 21.19 74.51 43.44
N GLY A 17 22.21 74.64 44.30
CA GLY A 17 23.50 73.96 44.12
C GLY A 17 23.41 72.43 44.15
N VAL A 18 22.54 71.89 45.00
CA VAL A 18 22.24 70.46 45.05
C VAL A 18 21.52 70.03 43.76
N ALA A 19 20.50 70.77 43.32
CA ALA A 19 19.80 70.49 42.05
C ALA A 19 20.75 70.53 40.84
N TYR A 20 21.69 71.49 40.79
CA TYR A 20 22.72 71.56 39.76
C TYR A 20 23.67 70.34 39.77
N SER A 21 23.96 69.77 40.95
CA SER A 21 24.82 68.59 41.06
C SER A 21 24.12 67.32 40.57
N PHE A 22 22.80 67.22 40.76
CA PHE A 22 21.97 66.12 40.23
C PHE A 22 21.63 66.25 38.74
N ALA A 23 21.73 67.45 38.16
CA ALA A 23 21.52 67.70 36.73
C ALA A 23 22.75 67.36 35.86
N LYS A 24 23.84 66.86 36.44
CA LYS A 24 25.05 66.49 35.69
C LYS A 24 24.83 65.16 34.97
N GLU A 25 24.93 65.19 33.65
CA GLU A 25 24.87 64.01 32.79
C GLU A 25 25.89 62.96 33.27
N ILE A 26 25.42 61.71 33.43
CA ILE A 26 26.26 60.59 33.86
C ILE A 26 27.33 60.38 32.77
N PRO A 27 28.62 60.56 33.06
CA PRO A 27 29.67 60.42 32.06
C PRO A 27 29.88 58.94 31.73
N TYR A 28 30.10 58.65 30.44
CA TYR A 28 30.51 57.33 30.00
C TYR A 28 31.81 56.92 30.69
N THR A 29 31.79 55.80 31.41
CA THR A 29 32.92 55.38 32.26
C THR A 29 33.83 54.38 31.54
N LEU A 30 35.02 54.13 32.11
CA LEU A 30 35.90 53.07 31.62
C LEU A 30 35.25 51.67 31.76
N ASP A 31 34.42 51.44 32.79
CA ASP A 31 33.69 50.18 32.97
C ASP A 31 32.68 49.95 31.83
N ASP A 32 31.98 51.01 31.38
CA ASP A 32 31.06 50.92 30.25
C ASP A 32 31.79 50.55 28.95
N ARG A 33 33.02 51.06 28.76
CA ARG A 33 33.89 50.69 27.64
C ARG A 33 34.30 49.23 27.67
N ASP A 34 34.70 48.73 28.84
CA ASP A 34 35.11 47.34 28.98
C ASP A 34 33.92 46.37 28.80
N ARG A 35 32.71 46.77 29.22
CA ARG A 35 31.47 46.04 28.93
C ARG A 35 31.17 46.01 27.44
N LEU A 36 31.30 47.14 26.75
CA LEU A 36 31.10 47.24 25.29
C LEU A 36 32.08 46.36 24.53
N ILE A 37 33.36 46.34 24.91
CA ILE A 37 34.38 45.47 24.31
C ILE A 37 33.99 43.99 24.49
N ARG A 38 33.58 43.58 25.69
CA ARG A 38 33.16 42.20 25.96
C ARG A 38 31.92 41.79 25.15
N VAL A 39 30.97 42.72 24.96
CA VAL A 39 29.79 42.50 24.11
C VAL A 39 30.20 42.34 22.65
N GLU A 40 31.11 43.20 22.15
CA GLU A 40 31.62 43.11 20.77
C GLU A 40 32.33 41.77 20.52
N GLU A 41 33.15 41.31 21.47
CA GLU A 41 33.79 39.99 21.42
C GLU A 41 32.76 38.85 21.42
N GLY A 42 31.74 38.94 22.28
CA GLY A 42 30.63 37.98 22.31
C GLY A 42 29.89 37.91 20.97
N LEU A 43 29.60 39.06 20.36
CA LEU A 43 28.96 39.17 19.06
C LEU A 43 29.83 38.56 17.95
N LYS A 44 31.15 38.79 17.97
CA LYS A 44 32.08 38.14 17.02
C LYS A 44 32.03 36.63 17.15
N GLY A 45 32.01 36.10 18.37
CA GLY A 45 31.86 34.66 18.61
C GLY A 45 30.51 34.09 18.13
N VAL A 46 29.42 34.85 18.28
CA VAL A 46 28.11 34.48 17.73
C VAL A 46 28.14 34.44 16.21
N ASN A 47 28.69 35.46 15.54
CA ASN A 47 28.81 35.49 14.09
C ASN A 47 29.58 34.29 13.53
N GLN A 48 30.71 33.93 14.15
CA GLN A 48 31.46 32.74 13.75
C GLN A 48 30.65 31.43 13.87
N ARG A 49 29.80 31.32 14.90
CA ARG A 49 28.92 30.17 15.06
C ARG A 49 27.82 30.15 14.00
N ILE A 50 27.27 31.30 13.62
CA ILE A 50 26.30 31.44 12.55
C ILE A 50 26.93 31.02 11.22
N ASP A 51 28.12 31.53 10.87
CA ASP A 51 28.84 31.15 9.66
C ASP A 51 29.12 29.63 9.61
N SER A 52 29.41 29.03 10.77
CA SER A 52 29.60 27.58 10.88
C SER A 52 28.29 26.81 10.71
N LEU A 53 27.15 27.35 11.15
CA LEU A 53 25.84 26.74 10.96
C LEU A 53 25.42 26.81 9.49
N ASP A 54 25.62 27.95 8.83
CA ASP A 54 25.31 28.11 7.40
C ASP A 54 26.06 27.08 6.55
N LYS A 55 27.36 26.89 6.78
CA LYS A 55 28.14 25.84 6.10
C LYS A 55 27.61 24.43 6.34
N ARG A 56 27.07 24.16 7.54
CA ARG A 56 26.47 22.86 7.85
C ARG A 56 25.12 22.69 7.17
N ILE A 57 24.33 23.74 7.07
CA ILE A 57 23.05 23.74 6.33
C ILE A 57 23.32 23.50 4.85
N ASP A 58 24.26 24.22 4.23
CA ASP A 58 24.66 24.00 2.83
C ASP A 58 25.11 22.54 2.57
N SER A 59 25.83 21.95 3.55
CA SER A 59 26.23 20.55 3.46
C SER A 59 25.06 19.58 3.61
N LEU A 60 24.04 19.93 4.39
CA LEU A 60 22.84 19.12 4.55
C LEU A 60 21.98 19.18 3.28
N ASP A 61 21.81 20.35 2.68
CA ASP A 61 21.07 20.53 1.43
C ASP A 61 21.65 19.66 0.32
N LYS A 62 22.98 19.68 0.14
CA LYS A 62 23.66 18.80 -0.84
C LYS A 62 23.42 17.30 -0.58
N ARG A 63 23.31 16.90 0.69
CA ARG A 63 23.01 15.50 1.05
C ARG A 63 21.57 15.16 0.77
N ILE A 64 20.63 16.07 1.00
CA ILE A 64 19.22 15.93 0.68
C ILE A 64 19.05 15.78 -0.84
N ASP A 65 19.65 16.67 -1.63
CA ASP A 65 19.63 16.57 -3.10
C ASP A 65 20.17 15.23 -3.61
N SER A 66 21.23 14.72 -2.97
CA SER A 66 21.79 13.41 -3.31
C SER A 66 20.86 12.26 -2.91
N LEU A 67 20.09 12.39 -1.83
CA LEU A 67 19.10 11.40 -1.43
C LEU A 67 17.90 11.40 -2.38
N ASP A 68 17.41 12.57 -2.78
CA ASP A 68 16.30 12.71 -3.72
C ASP A 68 16.63 12.02 -5.05
N LYS A 69 17.81 12.25 -5.62
CA LYS A 69 18.26 11.56 -6.84
C LYS A 69 18.30 10.03 -6.70
N ARG A 70 18.67 9.52 -5.52
CA ARG A 70 18.68 8.08 -5.25
C ARG A 70 17.27 7.53 -5.13
N ILE A 71 16.36 8.28 -4.50
CA ILE A 71 14.94 7.93 -4.39
C ILE A 71 14.29 7.89 -5.78
N ASP A 72 14.54 8.88 -6.63
CA ASP A 72 14.05 8.91 -8.02
C ASP A 72 14.53 7.67 -8.79
N GLY A 73 15.80 7.29 -8.62
CA GLY A 73 16.35 6.08 -9.21
C GLY A 73 15.65 4.80 -8.73
N LEU A 74 15.36 4.70 -7.43
CA LEU A 74 14.63 3.57 -6.85
C LEU A 74 13.17 3.52 -7.32
N GLN A 75 12.49 4.67 -7.42
CA GLN A 75 11.14 4.76 -7.95
C GLN A 75 11.09 4.30 -9.41
N GLY A 76 12.05 4.73 -10.24
CA GLY A 76 12.19 4.29 -11.62
C GLY A 76 12.33 2.76 -11.73
N LEU A 77 13.21 2.15 -10.93
CA LEU A 77 13.35 0.69 -10.88
C LEU A 77 12.06 -0.01 -10.45
N MET A 78 11.35 0.54 -9.46
CA MET A 78 10.08 -0.02 -9.00
C MET A 78 9.03 -0.04 -10.11
N TYR A 79 8.91 1.03 -10.89
CA TYR A 79 8.00 1.06 -12.05
C TYR A 79 8.38 0.03 -13.11
N VAL A 80 9.67 -0.14 -13.39
CA VAL A 80 10.16 -1.18 -14.32
C VAL A 80 9.82 -2.58 -13.83
N VAL A 81 10.03 -2.86 -12.54
CA VAL A 81 9.71 -4.17 -11.94
C VAL A 81 8.21 -4.45 -11.97
N ILE A 82 7.37 -3.48 -11.60
CA ILE A 82 5.91 -3.62 -11.67
C ILE A 82 5.47 -3.87 -13.12
N GLY A 83 6.01 -3.10 -14.07
CA GLY A 83 5.75 -3.30 -15.50
C GLY A 83 6.15 -4.70 -15.97
N ALA A 84 7.32 -5.18 -15.55
CA ALA A 84 7.79 -6.52 -15.88
C ALA A 84 6.88 -7.62 -15.31
N ILE A 85 6.43 -7.49 -14.06
CA ILE A 85 5.51 -8.46 -13.43
C ILE A 85 4.16 -8.50 -14.15
N ILE A 86 3.60 -7.33 -14.48
CA ILE A 86 2.33 -7.25 -15.23
C ILE A 86 2.50 -7.88 -16.62
N ALA A 87 3.57 -7.53 -17.33
CA ALA A 87 3.88 -8.11 -18.63
C ALA A 87 4.06 -9.63 -18.55
N GLN A 88 4.80 -10.14 -17.57
CA GLN A 88 4.98 -11.57 -17.34
C GLN A 88 3.64 -12.27 -17.05
N THR A 89 2.79 -11.66 -16.22
CA THR A 89 1.47 -12.22 -15.88
C THR A 89 0.59 -12.33 -17.13
N LEU A 90 0.51 -11.27 -17.92
CA LEU A 90 -0.24 -11.28 -19.18
C LEU A 90 0.36 -12.24 -20.20
N ALA A 91 1.69 -12.37 -20.25
CA ALA A 91 2.37 -13.33 -21.10
C ALA A 91 2.03 -14.77 -20.72
N VAL A 92 2.04 -15.11 -19.42
CA VAL A 92 1.67 -16.44 -18.93
C VAL A 92 0.20 -16.74 -19.19
N VAL A 93 -0.71 -15.81 -18.91
CA VAL A 93 -2.15 -15.98 -19.17
C VAL A 93 -2.39 -16.13 -20.67
N GLY A 94 -1.77 -15.27 -21.49
CA GLY A 94 -1.87 -15.35 -22.96
C GLY A 94 -1.32 -16.66 -23.50
N PHE A 95 -0.16 -17.11 -23.01
CA PHE A 95 0.43 -18.40 -23.36
C PHE A 95 -0.46 -19.57 -22.95
N SER A 96 -1.04 -19.54 -21.75
CA SER A 96 -1.94 -20.58 -21.27
C SER A 96 -3.23 -20.68 -22.09
N LEU A 97 -3.79 -19.54 -22.51
CA LEU A 97 -4.95 -19.51 -23.42
C LEU A 97 -4.61 -20.04 -24.81
N TRP A 98 -3.39 -19.76 -25.30
CA TRP A 98 -2.89 -20.31 -26.56
C TRP A 98 -2.73 -21.83 -26.48
N ASP A 99 -2.11 -22.35 -25.41
CA ASP A 99 -1.83 -23.77 -25.21
C ASP A 99 -3.11 -24.64 -25.20
N ARG A 100 -4.17 -24.15 -24.55
CA ARG A 100 -5.48 -24.82 -24.52
C ARG A 100 -6.10 -25.00 -25.91
N ARG A 101 -5.85 -24.07 -26.85
CA ARG A 101 -6.36 -24.21 -28.23
C ARG A 101 -5.64 -25.32 -28.99
N SER A 102 -4.37 -25.58 -28.68
CA SER A 102 -3.53 -26.56 -29.37
C SER A 102 -3.69 -27.99 -28.85
N THR A 103 -3.93 -28.17 -27.55
CA THR A 103 -3.94 -29.51 -26.91
C THR A 103 -5.31 -30.19 -26.87
N LEU A 104 -6.42 -29.47 -27.12
CA LEU A 104 -7.78 -30.04 -27.08
C LEU A 104 -8.22 -30.75 -28.37
N MET A 105 -7.46 -30.64 -29.46
CA MET A 105 -7.82 -31.22 -30.77
C MET A 105 -8.04 -32.76 -30.76
N PRO A 106 -7.26 -33.59 -30.01
CA PRO A 106 -7.54 -35.02 -29.90
C PRO A 106 -8.69 -35.35 -28.95
N LEU A 107 -8.99 -34.46 -27.98
CA LEU A 107 -10.04 -34.70 -26.98
C LEU A 107 -11.44 -34.60 -27.59
N THR A 108 -11.66 -33.67 -28.53
CA THR A 108 -12.93 -33.56 -29.26
C THR A 108 -13.22 -34.76 -30.16
N ARG A 109 -12.20 -35.48 -30.64
CA ARG A 109 -12.40 -36.75 -31.36
C ARG A 109 -12.83 -37.86 -30.43
N LYS A 110 -12.15 -38.00 -29.29
CA LYS A 110 -12.48 -39.04 -28.29
C LYS A 110 -13.85 -38.84 -27.67
N THR A 111 -14.30 -37.60 -27.45
CA THR A 111 -15.66 -37.33 -26.97
C THR A 111 -16.72 -37.74 -27.99
N LYS A 112 -16.45 -37.49 -29.28
CA LYS A 112 -17.37 -37.85 -30.36
C LYS A 112 -17.46 -39.37 -30.57
N GLU A 113 -16.33 -40.06 -30.54
CA GLU A 113 -16.28 -41.53 -30.54
C GLU A 113 -17.06 -42.11 -29.36
N LEU A 114 -16.89 -41.54 -28.15
CA LEU A 114 -17.59 -41.99 -26.96
C LEU A 114 -19.11 -41.76 -27.03
N GLU A 115 -19.56 -40.64 -27.60
CA GLU A 115 -20.98 -40.39 -27.88
C GLU A 115 -21.56 -41.44 -28.82
N GLU A 116 -20.85 -41.77 -29.90
CA GLU A 116 -21.27 -42.80 -30.85
C GLU A 116 -21.34 -44.19 -30.19
N PHE A 117 -20.40 -44.54 -29.30
CA PHE A 117 -20.45 -45.78 -28.51
C PHE A 117 -21.62 -45.81 -27.52
N ILE A 118 -21.90 -44.70 -26.84
CA ILE A 118 -23.05 -44.61 -25.92
C ILE A 118 -24.36 -44.80 -26.71
N GLU A 119 -24.46 -44.21 -27.89
CA GLU A 119 -25.66 -44.31 -28.72
C GLU A 119 -25.87 -45.72 -29.29
N SER A 120 -24.80 -46.43 -29.70
CA SER A 120 -24.91 -47.82 -30.14
C SER A 120 -25.32 -48.77 -29.00
N THR A 121 -24.69 -48.66 -27.82
CA THR A 121 -25.05 -49.47 -26.64
C THR A 121 -26.48 -49.19 -26.17
N LYS A 122 -26.93 -47.94 -26.24
CA LYS A 122 -28.32 -47.58 -25.91
C LYS A 122 -29.32 -48.26 -26.84
N LYS A 123 -29.03 -48.32 -28.15
CA LYS A 123 -29.87 -49.03 -29.13
C LYS A 123 -29.92 -50.53 -28.86
N GLU A 124 -28.78 -51.17 -28.62
CA GLU A 124 -28.72 -52.60 -28.30
C GLU A 124 -29.54 -52.93 -27.05
N THR A 125 -29.41 -52.12 -26.00
CA THR A 125 -30.21 -52.30 -24.77
C THR A 125 -31.70 -52.16 -25.03
N GLN A 126 -32.10 -51.27 -25.94
CA GLN A 126 -33.51 -51.04 -26.28
C GLN A 126 -34.09 -52.20 -27.10
N GLU A 127 -33.34 -52.74 -28.06
CA GLU A 127 -33.72 -53.94 -28.81
C GLU A 127 -33.85 -55.17 -27.89
N ILE A 128 -32.95 -55.31 -26.91
CA ILE A 128 -33.03 -56.40 -25.92
C ILE A 128 -34.29 -56.25 -25.06
N LYS A 129 -34.61 -55.05 -24.59
CA LYS A 129 -35.85 -54.79 -23.83
C LYS A 129 -37.11 -55.12 -24.63
N GLU A 130 -37.14 -54.77 -25.91
CA GLU A 130 -38.28 -55.10 -26.79
C GLU A 130 -38.44 -56.62 -26.98
N ARG A 131 -37.33 -57.34 -27.13
CA ARG A 131 -37.32 -58.81 -27.19
C ARG A 131 -37.73 -59.45 -25.87
N GLU A 132 -37.31 -58.92 -24.73
CA GLU A 132 -37.73 -59.38 -23.41
C GLU A 132 -39.23 -59.20 -23.21
N ILE A 133 -39.80 -58.04 -23.55
CA ILE A 133 -41.25 -57.80 -23.48
C ILE A 133 -42.01 -58.74 -24.42
N ALA A 134 -41.52 -58.96 -25.64
CA ALA A 134 -42.13 -59.90 -26.58
C ALA A 134 -42.08 -61.34 -26.04
N LEU A 135 -40.95 -61.75 -25.46
CA LEU A 135 -40.77 -63.07 -24.86
C LEU A 135 -41.64 -63.25 -23.62
N GLU A 136 -41.74 -62.23 -22.76
CA GLU A 136 -42.60 -62.23 -21.57
C GLU A 136 -44.07 -62.42 -21.97
N ASN A 137 -44.54 -61.71 -23.00
CA ASN A 137 -45.89 -61.86 -23.51
C ASN A 137 -46.16 -63.26 -24.07
N VAL A 138 -45.23 -63.82 -24.84
CA VAL A 138 -45.33 -65.20 -25.36
C VAL A 138 -45.31 -66.21 -24.21
N MET A 139 -44.37 -66.08 -23.27
CA MET A 139 -44.27 -66.97 -22.10
C MET A 139 -45.52 -66.88 -21.21
N ARG A 140 -46.12 -65.70 -21.06
CA ARG A 140 -47.39 -65.49 -20.35
C ARG A 140 -48.57 -66.17 -21.05
N GLU A 141 -48.58 -66.22 -22.37
CA GLU A 141 -49.62 -66.90 -23.14
C GLU A 141 -49.47 -68.43 -23.08
N TYR A 142 -48.24 -68.94 -23.16
CA TYR A 142 -47.94 -70.36 -22.96
C TYR A 142 -48.13 -70.83 -21.50
N ALA A 143 -47.87 -69.99 -20.51
CA ALA A 143 -48.07 -70.32 -19.09
C ALA A 143 -49.54 -70.52 -18.72
N LYS A 144 -50.49 -70.00 -19.52
CA LYS A 144 -51.92 -70.32 -19.35
C LYS A 144 -52.26 -71.74 -19.80
N GLN A 145 -51.42 -72.37 -20.63
CA GLN A 145 -51.64 -73.71 -21.18
C GLN A 145 -50.89 -74.80 -20.40
N GLU A 146 -49.74 -74.48 -19.79
CA GLU A 146 -48.97 -75.44 -18.96
C GLU A 146 -48.79 -74.99 -17.50
N PRO A 147 -49.26 -75.77 -16.50
CA PRO A 147 -49.18 -75.41 -15.08
C PRO A 147 -47.75 -75.36 -14.51
N LYS A 148 -46.79 -76.09 -15.11
CA LYS A 148 -45.39 -76.10 -14.68
C LYS A 148 -44.64 -74.82 -15.05
N LEU A 149 -44.97 -74.21 -16.19
CA LEU A 149 -44.30 -72.99 -16.67
C LEU A 149 -44.72 -71.75 -15.86
N TYR A 150 -45.96 -71.72 -15.37
CA TYR A 150 -46.48 -70.66 -14.51
C TYR A 150 -45.71 -70.55 -13.18
N GLU A 151 -45.37 -71.67 -12.54
CA GLU A 151 -44.58 -71.67 -11.30
C GLU A 151 -43.17 -71.11 -11.49
N VAL A 152 -42.53 -71.45 -12.62
CA VAL A 152 -41.16 -70.98 -12.95
C VAL A 152 -41.13 -69.46 -13.19
N LEU A 153 -42.11 -68.91 -13.90
CA LEU A 153 -42.22 -67.47 -14.13
C LEU A 153 -42.50 -66.69 -12.84
N LYS A 154 -43.33 -67.25 -11.95
CA LYS A 154 -43.61 -66.68 -10.62
C LYS A 154 -42.37 -66.65 -9.73
N THR A 155 -41.54 -67.70 -9.77
CA THR A 155 -40.26 -67.71 -9.04
C THR A 155 -39.23 -66.70 -9.56
N LEU A 156 -39.26 -66.38 -10.86
CA LEU A 156 -38.36 -65.39 -11.47
C LEU A 156 -38.85 -63.93 -11.34
N ARG A 157 -39.96 -63.68 -10.63
CA ARG A 157 -40.60 -62.34 -10.48
C ARG A 157 -40.97 -61.64 -11.80
N LEU A 158 -41.10 -62.42 -12.88
CA LEU A 158 -41.56 -61.94 -14.19
C LEU A 158 -43.10 -61.95 -14.31
N LEU A 159 -43.83 -62.30 -13.24
CA LEU A 159 -45.29 -62.31 -13.19
C LEU A 159 -45.82 -62.05 -11.77
#